data_AF-A0A1Y5TI57-F1
#
_entry.id   AF-A0A1Y5TI57-F1
#
_cell.length_a   1.000
_cell.length_b   1.000
_cell.length_c   1.000
_cell.angle_alpha   90.00
_cell.angle_beta   90.00
_cell.angle_gamma   90.00
#
_symmetry.space_group_name_H-M   'P 1'
#
loop_
_entity.id
_entity.type
_entity.pdbx_description
1 polymer ?
#
loop_
_entity_poly.entity_id
_entity_poly.type
_entity_poly.pdbx_seq_one_letter_code
_entity_poly.pdbx_strand_id
1 'polypeptide(L)'
;MTSDKDELRFSVDILLSEPLHFQLDEIVEAINADFPSCQVKDPGMNPSNSLRTDEAVIAILDPVEPANGERVVFVGVGFPDENFRNADHTESFWRTGGFGQEALAEHQSYLSVSVTAVDDSLASRFRAARLLNVVTAVFAQLPITLALYVKWGGHFVSPEHWQKAAEQAVVGDWPLTAWLSYRGAWDAKFDQSQTWAVGYSVGLKQFLPYELQMEAAPLKPTDVMGVLLAAAWMPLQGGSVLNEGDTIGVEEVVRYRIRQRRHSDGSPSDIFVLLHPDSPIDEEAVFGPRPGVPTPVEAPFIRNPKKNFMQRLLGRN
;
A
#
# COMPACT_ATOMS: atom_id res chain seq x y z
N MET A 1 -1.57 18.43 18.78
CA MET A 1 -1.46 18.61 17.32
C MET A 1 -0.09 18.10 16.86
N THR A 2 0.12 16.79 16.94
CA THR A 2 1.34 16.10 16.49
C THR A 2 0.95 14.89 15.60
N SER A 3 -0.20 14.98 14.92
CA SER A 3 -0.86 13.85 14.25
C SER A 3 -0.46 13.66 12.78
N ASP A 4 0.07 14.69 12.10
CA ASP A 4 0.23 14.62 10.62
C ASP A 4 1.52 13.93 10.17
N LYS A 5 2.51 13.76 11.06
CA LYS A 5 3.80 13.15 10.67
C LYS A 5 3.73 11.63 10.51
N ASP A 6 2.79 10.97 11.20
CA ASP A 6 2.63 9.52 11.08
C ASP A 6 2.09 9.14 9.69
N GLU A 7 1.33 10.02 9.03
CA GLU A 7 0.80 9.79 7.68
C GLU A 7 1.86 9.88 6.57
N LEU A 8 3.07 10.33 6.86
CA LEU A 8 4.17 10.44 5.88
C LEU A 8 5.19 9.31 5.99
N ARG A 9 5.00 8.38 6.93
CA ARG A 9 5.96 7.32 7.22
C ARG A 9 5.54 5.99 6.62
N PHE A 10 6.41 5.43 5.78
CA PHE A 10 6.30 4.07 5.27
C PHE A 10 7.13 3.15 6.14
N SER A 11 6.61 1.97 6.48
CA SER A 11 7.33 0.99 7.30
C SER A 11 6.96 -0.44 6.93
N VAL A 12 7.97 -1.30 6.88
CA VAL A 12 7.84 -2.75 6.63
C VAL A 12 8.59 -3.52 7.71
N ASP A 13 8.00 -4.60 8.19
CA ASP A 13 8.74 -5.60 8.99
C ASP A 13 9.14 -6.78 8.11
N ILE A 14 10.43 -7.07 8.07
CA ILE A 14 10.99 -8.25 7.41
C ILE A 14 10.99 -9.38 8.44
N LEU A 15 10.23 -10.45 8.19
CA LEU A 15 10.18 -11.61 9.07
C LEU A 15 11.22 -12.65 8.63
N LEU A 16 12.04 -13.11 9.59
CA LEU A 16 13.17 -14.00 9.33
C LEU A 16 13.02 -15.32 10.09
N SER A 17 13.30 -16.44 9.43
CA SER A 17 13.26 -17.79 10.02
C SER A 17 14.36 -18.03 11.05
N GLU A 18 15.44 -17.24 11.00
CA GLU A 18 16.56 -17.26 11.94
C GLU A 18 17.15 -15.85 12.09
N PRO A 19 17.95 -15.58 13.13
CA PRO A 19 18.67 -14.31 13.27
C PRO A 19 19.62 -14.05 12.09
N LEU A 20 19.57 -12.84 11.54
CA LEU A 20 20.47 -12.37 10.50
C LEU A 20 21.60 -11.56 11.12
N HIS A 21 22.84 -11.90 10.78
CA HIS A 21 24.02 -11.06 10.99
C HIS A 21 24.43 -10.46 9.65
N PHE A 22 24.54 -9.13 9.58
CA PHE A 22 24.94 -8.42 8.37
C PHE A 22 25.85 -7.23 8.68
N GLN A 23 26.64 -6.81 7.69
CA GLN A 23 27.36 -5.53 7.74
C GLN A 23 26.58 -4.45 6.98
N LEU A 24 26.54 -3.23 7.50
CA LEU A 24 25.76 -2.15 6.89
C LEU A 24 26.34 -1.68 5.56
N ASP A 25 27.66 -1.69 5.39
CA ASP A 25 28.34 -1.40 4.13
C ASP A 25 28.02 -2.43 3.04
N GLU A 26 27.91 -3.72 3.37
CA GLU A 26 27.44 -4.76 2.44
C GLU A 26 26.01 -4.50 1.96
N ILE A 27 25.12 -4.05 2.86
CA ILE A 27 23.75 -3.67 2.50
C ILE A 27 23.75 -2.44 1.59
N VAL A 28 24.56 -1.43 1.89
CA VAL A 28 24.70 -0.24 1.04
C VAL A 28 25.23 -0.61 -0.35
N GLU A 29 26.24 -1.47 -0.42
CA GLU A 29 26.80 -1.96 -1.68
C GLU A 29 25.74 -2.71 -2.50
N ALA A 30 25.03 -3.66 -1.89
CA ALA A 30 23.97 -4.43 -2.55
C ALA A 30 22.86 -3.52 -3.10
N ILE A 31 22.36 -2.57 -2.30
CA ILE A 31 21.32 -1.62 -2.74
C ILE A 31 21.81 -0.79 -3.93
N ASN A 32 23.04 -0.27 -3.85
CA ASN A 32 23.59 0.61 -4.87
C ASN A 32 23.94 -0.13 -6.17
N ALA A 33 24.30 -1.42 -6.07
CA ALA A 33 24.55 -2.29 -7.21
C ALA A 33 23.24 -2.72 -7.90
N ASP A 34 22.26 -3.19 -7.13
CA ASP A 34 20.99 -3.72 -7.66
C ASP A 34 20.06 -2.60 -8.14
N PHE A 35 20.08 -1.45 -7.47
CA PHE A 35 19.13 -0.35 -7.69
C PHE A 35 19.81 1.02 -7.81
N PRO A 36 20.59 1.26 -8.89
CA PRO A 36 21.39 2.48 -9.06
C PRO A 36 20.58 3.79 -9.12
N SER A 37 19.26 3.72 -9.32
CA SER A 37 18.38 4.91 -9.28
C SER A 37 17.84 5.26 -7.89
N CYS A 38 18.16 4.48 -6.86
CA CYS A 38 17.66 4.62 -5.49
C CYS A 38 18.82 4.47 -4.48
N GLN A 39 19.96 5.06 -4.82
CA GLN A 39 21.18 4.90 -4.03
C GLN A 39 21.06 5.46 -2.62
N VAL A 40 21.75 4.80 -1.70
CA VAL A 40 21.86 5.16 -0.28
C VAL A 40 23.32 5.25 0.14
N LYS A 41 23.57 5.88 1.27
CA LYS A 41 24.89 5.97 1.89
C LYS A 41 24.79 5.91 3.41
N ASP A 42 25.85 5.45 4.05
CA ASP A 42 26.02 5.62 5.50
C ASP A 42 26.31 7.10 5.81
N PRO A 43 25.52 7.76 6.68
CA PRO A 43 25.82 9.12 7.14
C PRO A 43 27.06 9.23 8.04
N GLY A 44 27.70 8.11 8.42
CA GLY A 44 28.84 8.08 9.35
C GLY A 44 28.43 8.26 10.82
N MET A 45 27.16 8.01 11.13
CA MET A 45 26.59 8.18 12.47
C MET A 45 26.07 6.87 13.07
N ASN A 46 26.26 5.74 12.38
CA ASN A 46 25.82 4.44 12.86
C ASN A 46 26.71 3.98 14.03
N PRO A 47 26.12 3.47 15.12
CA PRO A 47 26.87 3.07 16.31
C PRO A 47 27.73 1.81 16.07
N SER A 48 27.32 0.97 15.12
CA SER A 48 28.02 -0.23 14.69
C SER A 48 27.80 -0.45 13.20
N ASN A 49 28.80 -0.94 12.49
CA ASN A 49 28.65 -1.45 11.13
C ASN A 49 28.14 -2.89 11.11
N SER A 50 28.39 -3.66 12.18
CA SER A 50 28.00 -5.07 12.31
C SER A 50 26.72 -5.16 13.12
N LEU A 51 25.65 -5.69 12.53
CA LEU A 51 24.30 -5.71 13.11
C LEU A 51 23.75 -7.13 13.17
N ARG A 52 22.96 -7.42 14.20
CA ARG A 52 22.33 -8.73 14.40
C ARG A 52 20.87 -8.58 14.80
N THR A 53 19.95 -9.28 14.13
CA THR A 53 18.50 -9.14 14.38
C THR A 53 17.99 -9.86 15.62
N ASP A 54 18.80 -10.68 16.28
CA ASP A 54 18.54 -11.21 17.64
C ASP A 54 18.96 -10.24 18.75
N GLU A 55 19.59 -9.13 18.40
CA GLU A 55 19.96 -8.04 19.28
C GLU A 55 19.17 -6.77 18.92
N ALA A 56 19.37 -5.69 19.70
CA ALA A 56 18.83 -4.39 19.34
C ALA A 56 19.56 -3.84 18.10
N VAL A 57 18.82 -3.63 17.01
CA VAL A 57 19.32 -3.01 15.78
C VAL A 57 18.85 -1.57 15.74
N ILE A 58 19.79 -0.64 15.59
CA ILE A 58 19.52 0.74 15.23
C ILE A 58 20.53 1.14 14.17
N ALA A 59 20.05 1.39 12.96
CA ALA A 59 20.87 1.91 11.87
C ALA A 59 20.10 2.91 11.02
N ILE A 60 20.83 3.80 10.36
CA ILE A 60 20.32 4.88 9.53
C ILE A 60 21.11 4.89 8.23
N LEU A 61 20.42 5.00 7.11
CA LEU A 61 21.02 5.34 5.82
C LEU A 61 20.38 6.63 5.28
N ASP A 62 21.20 7.45 4.63
CA ASP A 62 20.72 8.63 3.92
C ASP A 62 20.53 8.28 2.43
N PRO A 63 19.42 8.67 1.80
CA PRO A 63 19.34 8.61 0.34
C PRO A 63 20.38 9.55 -0.28
N VAL A 64 21.03 9.11 -1.35
CA VAL A 64 21.99 9.95 -2.10
C VAL A 64 21.26 11.10 -2.80
N GLU A 65 20.08 10.83 -3.35
CA GLU A 65 19.17 11.84 -3.90
C GLU A 65 18.16 12.27 -2.81
N PRO A 66 18.24 13.51 -2.28
CA PRO A 66 17.39 13.94 -1.16
C PRO A 66 15.89 13.91 -1.45
N ALA A 67 15.49 13.98 -2.73
CA ALA A 67 14.10 13.90 -3.12
C ALA A 67 13.47 12.51 -2.88
N ASN A 68 14.27 11.48 -2.59
CA ASN A 68 13.79 10.11 -2.39
C ASN A 68 13.24 9.82 -0.99
N GLY A 69 13.43 10.71 -0.02
CA GLY A 69 12.98 10.53 1.35
C GLY A 69 13.90 11.26 2.33
N GLU A 70 13.50 11.32 3.60
CA GLU A 70 14.37 11.92 4.63
C GLU A 70 15.52 10.98 4.99
N ARG A 71 15.19 9.82 5.56
CA ARG A 71 16.15 8.81 6.04
C ARG A 71 15.52 7.43 5.97
N VAL A 72 16.37 6.43 5.74
CA VAL A 72 16.02 5.02 5.95
C VAL A 72 16.43 4.63 7.35
N VAL A 73 15.49 4.18 8.17
CA VAL A 73 15.74 3.82 9.57
C VAL A 73 15.45 2.35 9.77
N PHE A 74 16.45 1.63 10.27
CA PHE A 74 16.40 0.23 10.68
C PHE A 74 16.21 0.18 12.19
N VAL A 75 15.18 -0.53 12.63
CA VAL A 75 14.89 -0.79 14.04
C VAL A 75 14.58 -2.27 14.22
N GLY A 76 15.33 -2.92 15.10
CA GLY A 76 15.04 -4.24 15.64
C GLY A 76 15.16 -4.18 17.15
N VAL A 77 14.23 -4.79 17.87
CA VAL A 77 14.30 -4.89 19.34
C VAL A 77 14.82 -6.26 19.80
N GLY A 78 15.32 -7.06 18.86
CA GLY A 78 15.66 -8.46 19.06
C GLY A 78 14.44 -9.37 18.86
N PHE A 79 14.37 -10.43 19.66
CA PHE A 79 13.29 -11.41 19.58
C PHE A 79 11.91 -10.74 19.75
N PRO A 80 10.94 -11.04 18.88
CA PRO A 80 9.55 -10.60 19.05
C PRO A 80 9.04 -11.16 20.37
N ASP A 81 8.62 -10.28 21.29
CA ASP A 81 8.06 -10.73 22.55
C ASP A 81 6.73 -11.47 22.31
N GLU A 82 6.27 -12.26 23.29
CA GLU A 82 4.98 -12.94 23.19
C GLU A 82 3.84 -11.95 22.91
N ASN A 83 3.96 -10.69 23.34
CA ASN A 83 2.96 -9.67 23.06
C ASN A 83 2.94 -9.23 21.59
N PHE A 84 4.05 -9.26 20.85
CA PHE A 84 4.06 -9.04 19.40
C PHE A 84 3.51 -10.26 18.65
N ARG A 85 3.82 -11.47 19.12
CA ARG A 85 3.25 -12.72 18.57
C ARG A 85 1.74 -12.82 18.82
N ASN A 86 1.29 -12.32 19.97
CA ASN A 86 -0.10 -12.30 20.44
C ASN A 86 -0.82 -10.97 20.17
N ALA A 87 -0.11 -9.95 19.67
CA ALA A 87 -0.71 -8.69 19.24
C ALA A 87 -1.83 -9.07 18.29
N ASP A 88 -2.97 -8.41 18.44
CA ASP A 88 -4.20 -8.79 17.77
C ASP A 88 -4.04 -8.66 16.26
N HIS A 89 -3.42 -9.65 15.62
CA HIS A 89 -3.30 -9.75 14.19
C HIS A 89 -4.64 -10.21 13.63
N THR A 90 -5.79 -10.13 14.32
CA THR A 90 -7.08 -10.62 13.79
C THR A 90 -7.44 -9.96 12.46
N GLU A 91 -7.02 -8.73 12.20
CA GLU A 91 -7.13 -8.15 10.86
C GLU A 91 -6.14 -8.76 9.84
N SER A 92 -4.92 -9.13 10.26
CA SER A 92 -3.91 -9.85 9.47
C SER A 92 -4.21 -11.36 9.31
N PHE A 93 -4.91 -11.97 10.28
CA PHE A 93 -5.09 -13.41 10.49
C PHE A 93 -6.15 -13.97 9.53
N TRP A 94 -7.10 -13.16 9.07
CA TRP A 94 -8.24 -13.67 8.31
C TRP A 94 -8.01 -13.77 6.78
N ARG A 95 -7.01 -13.12 6.17
CA ARG A 95 -7.25 -12.56 4.81
C ARG A 95 -6.18 -12.69 3.73
N THR A 96 -5.08 -13.42 3.92
CA THR A 96 -4.04 -13.60 2.87
C THR A 96 -4.11 -14.93 2.11
N GLY A 97 -5.16 -15.72 2.26
CA GLY A 97 -5.27 -17.02 1.56
C GLY A 97 -4.20 -18.02 2.01
N GLY A 98 -3.92 -18.08 3.31
CA GLY A 98 -2.93 -18.98 3.92
C GLY A 98 -1.50 -18.41 3.98
N PHE A 99 -1.17 -17.41 3.14
CA PHE A 99 0.19 -16.87 3.10
C PHE A 99 0.49 -15.91 4.27
N GLY A 100 1.48 -16.23 5.10
CA GLY A 100 1.96 -15.33 6.17
C GLY A 100 1.63 -15.76 7.60
N GLN A 101 0.64 -16.64 7.82
CA GLN A 101 0.38 -17.22 9.15
C GLN A 101 1.53 -18.14 9.57
N GLU A 102 1.94 -19.02 8.66
CA GLU A 102 3.10 -19.91 8.87
C GLU A 102 4.36 -19.07 9.07
N ALA A 103 4.58 -18.04 8.24
CA ALA A 103 5.71 -17.12 8.40
C ALA A 103 5.73 -16.42 9.78
N LEU A 104 4.57 -15.93 10.24
CA LEU A 104 4.45 -15.30 11.57
C LEU A 104 4.63 -16.32 12.71
N ALA A 105 4.21 -17.57 12.54
CA ALA A 105 4.43 -18.61 13.53
C ALA A 105 5.90 -19.06 13.60
N GLU A 106 6.58 -19.07 12.45
CA GLU A 106 7.95 -19.60 12.29
C GLU A 106 9.05 -18.56 12.51
N HIS A 107 8.73 -17.26 12.40
CA HIS A 107 9.77 -16.24 12.53
C HIS A 107 10.44 -16.25 13.90
N GLN A 108 11.76 -16.16 13.90
CA GLN A 108 12.59 -16.09 15.10
C GLN A 108 13.08 -14.68 15.37
N SER A 109 13.22 -13.86 14.33
CA SER A 109 13.58 -12.45 14.45
C SER A 109 12.87 -11.61 13.40
N TYR A 110 12.93 -10.30 13.55
CA TYR A 110 12.43 -9.37 12.53
C TYR A 110 13.30 -8.11 12.45
N LEU A 111 13.19 -7.42 11.32
CA LEU A 111 13.83 -6.13 11.10
C LEU A 111 12.78 -5.15 10.57
N SER A 112 12.51 -4.09 11.33
CA SER A 112 11.63 -3.01 10.90
C SER A 112 12.43 -1.98 10.13
N VAL A 113 12.04 -1.70 8.88
CA VAL A 113 12.67 -0.67 8.05
C VAL A 113 11.62 0.38 7.74
N SER A 114 11.99 1.65 7.85
CA SER A 114 11.06 2.75 7.61
C SER A 114 11.71 3.90 6.86
N VAL A 115 10.90 4.59 6.07
CA VAL A 115 11.28 5.79 5.33
C VAL A 115 10.17 6.83 5.47
N THR A 116 10.53 8.06 5.80
CA THR A 116 9.60 9.19 5.82
C THR A 116 9.70 9.97 4.51
N ALA A 117 8.54 10.31 3.94
CA ALA A 117 8.48 11.23 2.80
C ALA A 117 8.96 12.63 3.21
N VAL A 118 9.60 13.33 2.28
CA VAL A 118 10.14 14.69 2.53
C VAL A 118 9.02 15.71 2.71
N ASP A 119 7.89 15.49 2.05
CA ASP A 119 6.72 16.35 2.06
C ASP A 119 5.46 15.53 1.73
N ASP A 120 4.32 16.20 1.75
CA ASP A 120 3.01 15.59 1.55
C ASP A 120 2.62 15.34 0.08
N SER A 121 3.50 15.64 -0.86
CA SER A 121 3.19 15.42 -2.28
C SER A 121 3.13 13.94 -2.63
N LEU A 122 2.25 13.58 -3.56
CA LEU A 122 2.15 12.22 -4.10
C LEU A 122 3.50 11.71 -4.64
N ALA A 123 4.30 12.61 -5.25
CA ALA A 123 5.63 12.29 -5.75
C ALA A 123 6.59 11.90 -4.62
N SER A 124 6.59 12.66 -3.52
CA SER A 124 7.44 12.40 -2.35
C SER A 124 7.03 11.10 -1.65
N ARG A 125 5.72 10.90 -1.44
CA ARG A 125 5.13 9.66 -0.92
C ARG A 125 5.51 8.43 -1.78
N PHE A 126 5.39 8.53 -3.11
CA PHE A 126 5.84 7.45 -4.02
C PHE A 126 7.34 7.17 -3.88
N ARG A 127 8.18 8.20 -3.90
CA ARG A 127 9.64 8.01 -3.84
C ARG A 127 10.09 7.40 -2.51
N ALA A 128 9.47 7.78 -1.39
CA ALA A 128 9.72 7.19 -0.09
C ALA A 128 9.32 5.71 -0.04
N ALA A 129 8.13 5.37 -0.53
CA ALA A 129 7.68 3.98 -0.64
C ALA A 129 8.58 3.15 -1.56
N ARG A 130 9.00 3.72 -2.69
CA ARG A 130 9.96 3.11 -3.63
C ARG A 130 11.30 2.84 -2.97
N LEU A 131 11.86 3.84 -2.26
CA LEU A 131 13.13 3.69 -1.55
C LEU A 131 13.05 2.59 -0.50
N LEU A 132 11.98 2.59 0.31
CA LEU A 132 11.75 1.53 1.29
C LEU A 132 11.68 0.15 0.64
N ASN A 133 10.92 0.02 -0.46
CA ASN A 133 10.76 -1.22 -1.20
C ASN A 133 12.10 -1.75 -1.73
N VAL A 134 12.90 -0.89 -2.35
CA VAL A 134 14.25 -1.21 -2.84
C VAL A 134 15.19 -1.67 -1.72
N VAL A 135 15.26 -0.92 -0.62
CA VAL A 135 16.13 -1.25 0.51
C VAL A 135 15.75 -2.62 1.09
N THR A 136 14.45 -2.84 1.29
CA THR A 136 13.95 -4.09 1.88
C THR A 136 13.97 -5.27 0.90
N ALA A 137 14.01 -5.02 -0.41
CA ALA A 137 14.14 -6.06 -1.42
C ALA A 137 15.48 -6.81 -1.33
N VAL A 138 16.58 -6.16 -0.92
CA VAL A 138 17.87 -6.84 -0.69
C VAL A 138 17.74 -7.92 0.38
N PHE A 139 17.01 -7.64 1.47
CA PHE A 139 16.71 -8.65 2.49
C PHE A 139 15.71 -9.70 2.00
N ALA A 140 14.75 -9.31 1.15
CA ALA A 140 13.80 -10.25 0.56
C ALA A 140 14.45 -11.30 -0.35
N GLN A 141 15.69 -11.09 -0.82
CA GLN A 141 16.45 -12.08 -1.58
C GLN A 141 17.02 -13.20 -0.71
N LEU A 142 17.10 -12.99 0.62
CA LEU A 142 17.68 -13.96 1.53
C LEU A 142 16.75 -15.18 1.69
N PRO A 143 17.28 -16.42 1.64
CA PRO A 143 16.47 -17.64 1.82
C PRO A 143 15.75 -17.73 3.17
N ILE A 144 16.25 -17.01 4.18
CA ILE A 144 15.70 -16.96 5.53
C ILE A 144 14.52 -15.98 5.66
N THR A 145 14.26 -15.15 4.64
CA THR A 145 13.16 -14.20 4.68
C THR A 145 11.85 -14.91 4.39
N LEU A 146 10.96 -14.94 5.38
CA LEU A 146 9.69 -15.65 5.31
C LEU A 146 8.60 -14.81 4.66
N ALA A 147 8.48 -13.55 5.07
CA ALA A 147 7.47 -12.61 4.59
C ALA A 147 7.86 -11.16 4.91
N LEU A 148 7.17 -10.23 4.26
CA LEU A 148 7.25 -8.81 4.57
C LEU A 148 5.87 -8.32 5.02
N TYR A 149 5.80 -7.73 6.21
CA TYR A 149 4.58 -7.10 6.73
C TYR A 149 4.56 -5.63 6.38
N VAL A 150 3.60 -5.23 5.54
CA VAL A 150 3.44 -3.87 5.06
C VAL A 150 2.54 -3.11 6.02
N LYS A 151 3.13 -2.33 6.94
CA LYS A 151 2.37 -1.74 8.07
C LYS A 151 1.26 -0.81 7.64
N TRP A 152 1.47 0.01 6.61
CA TRP A 152 0.45 0.95 6.14
C TRP A 152 -0.70 0.26 5.39
N GLY A 153 -0.45 -0.90 4.79
CA GLY A 153 -1.46 -1.71 4.09
C GLY A 153 -2.10 -2.80 4.97
N GLY A 154 -1.50 -3.12 6.12
CA GLY A 154 -1.98 -4.17 7.02
C GLY A 154 -2.00 -5.56 6.37
N HIS A 155 -0.99 -5.89 5.56
CA HIS A 155 -0.91 -7.21 4.90
C HIS A 155 0.51 -7.77 4.82
N PHE A 156 0.60 -9.07 4.52
CA PHE A 156 1.85 -9.74 4.20
C PHE A 156 2.06 -9.86 2.69
N VAL A 157 3.31 -9.72 2.26
CA VAL A 157 3.78 -9.98 0.90
C VAL A 157 4.88 -11.02 0.95
N SER A 158 4.89 -11.94 -0.02
CA SER A 158 5.97 -12.91 -0.14
C SER A 158 7.27 -12.22 -0.57
N PRO A 159 8.44 -12.76 -0.20
CA PRO A 159 9.72 -12.20 -0.63
C PRO A 159 9.83 -12.03 -2.16
N GLU A 160 9.41 -13.04 -2.94
CA GLU A 160 9.43 -12.99 -4.41
C GLU A 160 8.56 -11.85 -4.98
N HIS A 161 7.31 -11.74 -4.53
CA HIS A 161 6.43 -10.63 -4.95
C HIS A 161 6.97 -9.26 -4.54
N TRP A 162 7.66 -9.16 -3.41
CA TRP A 162 8.26 -7.91 -2.96
C TRP A 162 9.47 -7.50 -3.82
N GLN A 163 10.31 -8.46 -4.21
CA GLN A 163 11.40 -8.22 -5.16
C GLN A 163 10.86 -7.69 -6.51
N LYS A 164 9.85 -8.36 -7.08
CA LYS A 164 9.17 -7.90 -8.32
C LYS A 164 8.57 -6.51 -8.16
N ALA A 165 8.01 -6.21 -6.98
CA ALA A 165 7.48 -4.88 -6.68
C ALA A 165 8.58 -3.82 -6.68
N ALA A 166 9.78 -4.13 -6.18
CA ALA A 166 10.91 -3.20 -6.20
C ALA A 166 11.37 -2.91 -7.64
N GLU A 167 11.45 -3.94 -8.49
CA GLU A 167 11.75 -3.80 -9.93
C GLU A 167 10.73 -2.90 -10.66
N GLN A 168 9.43 -3.05 -10.35
CA GLN A 168 8.39 -2.18 -10.89
C GLN A 168 8.56 -0.73 -10.41
N ALA A 169 8.81 -0.55 -9.11
CA ALA A 169 8.91 0.78 -8.52
C ALA A 169 10.10 1.59 -9.07
N VAL A 170 11.25 0.95 -9.36
CA VAL A 170 12.43 1.66 -9.89
C VAL A 170 12.22 2.23 -11.30
N VAL A 171 11.42 1.56 -12.13
CA VAL A 171 11.03 2.06 -13.46
C VAL A 171 9.89 3.09 -13.42
N GLY A 172 9.37 3.37 -12.22
CA GLY A 172 8.33 4.39 -11.99
C GLY A 172 6.90 3.87 -12.10
N ASP A 173 6.71 2.54 -12.05
CA ASP A 173 5.39 1.92 -11.95
C ASP A 173 4.97 1.75 -10.50
N TRP A 174 3.65 1.74 -10.26
CA TRP A 174 3.10 1.49 -8.93
C TRP A 174 2.90 -0.02 -8.69
N PRO A 175 3.62 -0.65 -7.74
CA PRO A 175 3.40 -2.03 -7.37
C PRO A 175 2.19 -2.16 -6.41
N LEU A 176 1.01 -1.80 -6.90
CA LEU A 176 -0.20 -1.60 -6.09
C LEU A 176 -0.56 -2.84 -5.26
N THR A 177 -0.40 -4.04 -5.79
CA THR A 177 -0.72 -5.28 -5.07
C THR A 177 0.29 -5.63 -3.98
N ALA A 178 1.48 -5.05 -4.00
CA ALA A 178 2.46 -5.19 -2.91
C ALA A 178 2.28 -4.09 -1.85
N TRP A 179 1.90 -2.87 -2.25
CA TRP A 179 1.78 -1.74 -1.34
C TRP A 179 0.40 -1.57 -0.72
N LEU A 180 -0.66 -2.04 -1.37
CA LEU A 180 -2.04 -1.83 -0.97
C LEU A 180 -2.75 -3.16 -0.79
N SER A 181 -3.61 -3.21 0.22
CA SER A 181 -4.45 -4.37 0.47
C SER A 181 -5.80 -4.17 -0.19
N TYR A 182 -6.29 -5.20 -0.89
CA TYR A 182 -7.63 -5.22 -1.45
C TYR A 182 -8.37 -6.42 -0.91
N ARG A 183 -9.58 -6.20 -0.40
CA ARG A 183 -10.41 -7.24 0.20
C ARG A 183 -11.72 -7.33 -0.55
N GLY A 184 -12.15 -8.56 -0.82
CA GLY A 184 -13.47 -8.89 -1.30
C GLY A 184 -14.05 -9.99 -0.43
N ALA A 185 -15.34 -9.93 -0.11
CA ALA A 185 -16.06 -10.97 0.61
C ALA A 185 -17.52 -11.01 0.15
N TRP A 186 -18.18 -12.14 0.38
CA TRP A 186 -19.63 -12.22 0.24
C TRP A 186 -20.30 -11.43 1.36
N ASP A 187 -21.30 -10.63 1.02
CA ASP A 187 -22.13 -9.90 1.97
C ASP A 187 -23.18 -10.84 2.56
N ALA A 188 -23.15 -10.99 3.88
CA ALA A 188 -24.08 -11.84 4.63
C ALA A 188 -25.45 -11.19 4.86
N LYS A 189 -25.62 -9.90 4.54
CA LYS A 189 -26.85 -9.13 4.85
C LYS A 189 -27.96 -9.28 3.81
N PHE A 190 -27.62 -9.62 2.57
CA PHE A 190 -28.57 -9.68 1.46
C PHE A 190 -29.06 -11.13 1.20
N ASP A 191 -30.23 -11.25 0.57
CA ASP A 191 -30.94 -12.51 0.33
C ASP A 191 -30.05 -13.61 -0.28
N GLN A 192 -30.19 -14.85 0.21
CA GLN A 192 -29.41 -16.02 -0.19
C GLN A 192 -29.67 -16.46 -1.65
N SER A 193 -30.71 -15.92 -2.30
CA SER A 193 -31.02 -16.23 -3.70
C SER A 193 -30.03 -15.62 -4.70
N GLN A 194 -29.31 -14.55 -4.31
CA GLN A 194 -28.30 -13.89 -5.14
C GLN A 194 -27.05 -13.57 -4.30
N THR A 195 -25.88 -13.96 -4.78
CA THR A 195 -24.62 -13.72 -4.07
C THR A 195 -24.13 -12.30 -4.33
N TRP A 196 -24.08 -11.48 -3.28
CA TRP A 196 -23.58 -10.11 -3.32
C TRP A 196 -22.18 -10.05 -2.75
N ALA A 197 -21.24 -9.42 -3.44
CA ALA A 197 -19.90 -9.18 -2.92
C ALA A 197 -19.72 -7.72 -2.50
N VAL A 198 -18.96 -7.52 -1.44
CA VAL A 198 -18.50 -6.23 -0.92
C VAL A 198 -16.98 -6.24 -0.88
N GLY A 199 -16.37 -5.07 -0.78
CA GLY A 199 -14.92 -4.99 -0.65
C GLY A 199 -14.42 -3.63 -0.20
N TYR A 200 -13.13 -3.55 0.10
CA TYR A 200 -12.47 -2.30 0.48
C TYR A 200 -10.97 -2.37 0.26
N SER A 201 -10.32 -1.20 0.21
CA SER A 201 -8.86 -1.06 0.23
C SER A 201 -8.34 -0.70 1.62
N VAL A 202 -7.08 -1.02 1.87
CA VAL A 202 -6.32 -0.51 3.03
C VAL A 202 -4.94 -0.06 2.56
N GLY A 203 -4.52 1.11 3.04
CA GLY A 203 -3.23 1.72 2.75
C GLY A 203 -3.28 2.71 1.58
N LEU A 204 -4.40 2.83 0.87
CA LEU A 204 -4.52 3.79 -0.22
C LEU A 204 -4.44 5.23 0.33
N LYS A 205 -4.91 5.43 1.56
CA LYS A 205 -4.83 6.73 2.24
C LYS A 205 -3.39 7.25 2.42
N GLN A 206 -2.41 6.33 2.35
CA GLN A 206 -1.00 6.66 2.38
C GLN A 206 -0.55 7.44 1.13
N PHE A 207 -1.33 7.40 0.05
CA PHE A 207 -1.05 8.10 -1.21
C PHE A 207 -2.15 9.08 -1.64
N LEU A 208 -3.40 8.84 -1.24
CA LEU A 208 -4.57 9.65 -1.57
C LEU A 208 -5.32 10.03 -0.29
N PRO A 209 -6.25 11.01 -0.28
CA PRO A 209 -6.95 11.39 0.96
C PRO A 209 -8.10 10.43 1.34
N TYR A 210 -8.17 9.24 0.72
CA TYR A 210 -9.27 8.31 0.90
C TYR A 210 -8.86 6.85 0.81
N GLU A 211 -9.69 5.99 1.38
CA GLU A 211 -9.78 4.57 1.03
C GLU A 211 -10.93 4.33 0.05
N LEU A 212 -10.90 3.19 -0.64
CA LEU A 212 -11.97 2.73 -1.50
C LEU A 212 -12.81 1.68 -0.79
N GLN A 213 -14.11 1.73 -1.02
CA GLN A 213 -15.06 0.69 -0.60
C GLN A 213 -15.95 0.33 -1.79
N MET A 214 -16.28 -0.93 -1.98
CA MET A 214 -17.34 -1.37 -2.86
C MET A 214 -18.48 -1.90 -1.99
N GLU A 215 -19.66 -1.33 -2.20
CA GLU A 215 -20.88 -1.86 -1.60
C GLU A 215 -21.39 -3.07 -2.38
N ALA A 216 -22.41 -3.74 -1.82
CA ALA A 216 -22.99 -4.95 -2.37
C ALA A 216 -23.18 -4.83 -3.90
N ALA A 217 -22.48 -5.70 -4.62
CA ALA A 217 -22.47 -5.78 -6.07
C ALA A 217 -22.67 -7.25 -6.49
N PRO A 218 -23.34 -7.53 -7.63
CA PRO A 218 -23.57 -8.89 -8.12
C PRO A 218 -22.30 -9.43 -8.82
N LEU A 219 -21.16 -9.35 -8.12
CA LEU A 219 -19.83 -9.72 -8.58
C LEU A 219 -19.25 -10.81 -7.68
N LYS A 220 -18.20 -11.50 -8.13
CA LYS A 220 -17.42 -12.36 -7.23
C LYS A 220 -16.47 -11.48 -6.39
N PRO A 221 -16.09 -11.92 -5.18
CA PRO A 221 -15.09 -11.22 -4.36
C PRO A 221 -13.79 -10.87 -5.11
N THR A 222 -13.31 -11.75 -5.99
CA THR A 222 -12.11 -11.50 -6.81
C THR A 222 -12.32 -10.38 -7.82
N ASP A 223 -13.52 -10.26 -8.38
CA ASP A 223 -13.85 -9.21 -9.35
C ASP A 223 -13.96 -7.86 -8.64
N VAL A 224 -14.54 -7.84 -7.43
CA VAL A 224 -14.55 -6.65 -6.56
C VAL A 224 -13.13 -6.16 -6.29
N MET A 225 -12.21 -7.05 -5.94
CA MET A 225 -10.79 -6.70 -5.75
C MET A 225 -10.18 -6.11 -7.02
N GLY A 226 -10.49 -6.67 -8.19
CA GLY A 226 -10.07 -6.14 -9.49
C GLY A 226 -10.58 -4.73 -9.76
N VAL A 227 -11.84 -4.44 -9.41
CA VAL A 227 -12.41 -3.09 -9.56
C VAL A 227 -11.76 -2.10 -8.61
N LEU A 228 -11.53 -2.47 -7.34
CA LEU A 228 -10.85 -1.61 -6.37
C LEU A 228 -9.40 -1.31 -6.80
N LEU A 229 -8.68 -2.32 -7.31
CA LEU A 229 -7.34 -2.16 -7.87
C LEU A 229 -7.36 -1.18 -9.06
N ALA A 230 -8.29 -1.36 -10.01
CA ALA A 230 -8.42 -0.47 -11.16
C ALA A 230 -8.76 0.97 -10.73
N ALA A 231 -9.67 1.13 -9.76
CA ALA A 231 -10.06 2.43 -9.22
C ALA A 231 -8.90 3.13 -8.51
N ALA A 232 -8.03 2.41 -7.80
CA ALA A 232 -6.80 2.97 -7.21
C ALA A 232 -5.75 3.31 -8.27
N TRP A 233 -5.65 2.52 -9.33
CA TRP A 233 -4.70 2.75 -10.43
C TRP A 233 -5.00 4.05 -11.20
N MET A 234 -6.28 4.37 -11.41
CA MET A 234 -6.70 5.56 -12.17
C MET A 234 -6.09 6.88 -11.65
N PRO A 235 -6.16 7.21 -10.34
CA PRO A 235 -5.50 8.41 -9.80
C PRO A 235 -3.99 8.26 -9.65
N LEU A 236 -3.50 7.09 -9.23
CA LEU A 236 -2.07 6.90 -8.91
C LEU A 236 -1.18 6.83 -10.16
N GLN A 237 -1.56 6.03 -11.15
CA GLN A 237 -0.80 5.88 -12.40
C GLN A 237 -1.39 6.77 -13.51
N GLY A 238 -2.72 6.87 -13.59
CA GLY A 238 -3.40 7.61 -14.67
C GLY A 238 -3.49 9.12 -14.43
N GLY A 239 -3.26 9.59 -13.20
CA GLY A 239 -3.40 11.00 -12.82
C GLY A 239 -4.83 11.53 -12.91
N SER A 240 -5.81 10.63 -12.85
CA SER A 240 -7.24 10.98 -12.77
C SER A 240 -7.58 11.55 -11.40
N VAL A 241 -8.55 12.45 -11.36
CA VAL A 241 -9.13 12.93 -10.10
C VAL A 241 -10.50 12.29 -9.99
N LEU A 242 -10.73 11.54 -8.92
CA LEU A 242 -12.02 10.95 -8.59
C LEU A 242 -12.78 11.93 -7.69
N ASN A 243 -14.06 12.17 -7.98
CA ASN A 243 -14.94 13.05 -7.21
C ASN A 243 -16.25 12.35 -6.87
N GLU A 244 -16.96 12.85 -5.86
CA GLU A 244 -18.33 12.41 -5.61
C GLU A 244 -19.23 12.67 -6.84
N GLY A 245 -20.02 11.67 -7.23
CA GLY A 245 -20.90 11.71 -8.38
C GLY A 245 -20.25 11.26 -9.70
N ASP A 246 -18.91 11.13 -9.75
CA ASP A 246 -18.23 10.57 -10.91
C ASP A 246 -18.64 9.11 -11.14
N THR A 247 -18.41 8.63 -12.36
CA THR A 247 -18.57 7.22 -12.70
C THR A 247 -17.27 6.64 -13.25
N ILE A 248 -16.95 5.41 -12.87
CA ILE A 248 -15.81 4.64 -13.39
C ILE A 248 -16.34 3.42 -14.15
N GLY A 249 -15.71 3.04 -15.25
CA GLY A 249 -16.14 1.90 -16.06
C GLY A 249 -15.57 1.92 -17.47
N VAL A 250 -15.63 0.78 -18.14
CA VAL A 250 -15.33 0.65 -19.58
C VAL A 250 -16.63 0.92 -20.35
N GLU A 251 -16.53 1.53 -21.54
CA GLU A 251 -17.71 1.79 -22.39
C GLU A 251 -18.59 0.55 -22.55
N GLU A 252 -19.92 0.76 -22.52
CA GLU A 252 -20.96 -0.25 -22.75
C GLU A 252 -21.08 -1.42 -21.75
N VAL A 253 -20.23 -1.50 -20.71
CA VAL A 253 -20.24 -2.63 -19.75
C VAL A 253 -20.95 -2.28 -18.44
N VAL A 254 -20.25 -1.66 -17.50
CA VAL A 254 -20.75 -1.34 -16.15
C VAL A 254 -20.12 -0.02 -15.73
N ARG A 255 -20.96 0.92 -15.27
CA ARG A 255 -20.51 2.20 -14.71
C ARG A 255 -20.76 2.21 -13.22
N TYR A 256 -19.68 2.08 -12.44
CA TYR A 256 -19.73 2.21 -10.99
C TYR A 256 -19.79 3.69 -10.63
N ARG A 257 -20.72 4.09 -9.77
CA ARG A 257 -20.83 5.47 -9.29
C ARG A 257 -19.98 5.64 -8.04
N ILE A 258 -19.31 6.79 -7.92
CA ILE A 258 -18.55 7.16 -6.73
C ILE A 258 -19.44 7.98 -5.80
N ARG A 259 -19.57 7.55 -4.55
CA ARG A 259 -20.15 8.32 -3.44
C ARG A 259 -19.10 8.51 -2.35
N GLN A 260 -19.26 9.54 -1.53
CA GLN A 260 -18.36 9.78 -0.41
C GLN A 260 -19.05 9.40 0.91
N ARG A 261 -18.30 8.76 1.80
CA ARG A 261 -18.74 8.43 3.16
C ARG A 261 -17.62 8.80 4.12
N ARG A 262 -17.98 9.43 5.24
CA ARG A 262 -17.03 9.63 6.36
C ARG A 262 -16.87 8.33 7.12
N HIS A 263 -15.68 8.06 7.64
CA HIS A 263 -15.51 6.95 8.56
C HIS A 263 -16.39 7.11 9.79
N SER A 264 -16.97 6.00 10.26
CA SER A 264 -17.79 5.97 11.47
C SER A 264 -16.98 6.19 12.75
N ASP A 265 -15.66 5.94 12.70
CA ASP A 265 -14.73 6.18 13.82
C ASP A 265 -14.26 7.63 13.94
N GLY A 266 -14.69 8.51 13.03
CA GLY A 266 -14.31 9.92 12.99
C GLY A 266 -12.89 10.17 12.45
N SER A 267 -12.23 9.17 11.85
CA SER A 267 -10.96 9.37 11.18
C SER A 267 -11.09 10.38 10.03
N PRO A 268 -10.02 11.17 9.77
CA PRO A 268 -10.08 12.29 8.84
C PRO A 268 -10.09 11.85 7.37
N SER A 269 -9.70 10.61 7.05
CA SER A 269 -9.72 10.09 5.69
C SER A 269 -11.16 9.89 5.21
N ASP A 270 -11.42 10.20 3.95
CA ASP A 270 -12.70 9.92 3.34
C ASP A 270 -12.76 8.45 2.85
N ILE A 271 -13.97 7.91 2.70
CA ILE A 271 -14.21 6.65 2.00
C ILE A 271 -14.90 6.97 0.68
N PHE A 272 -14.27 6.57 -0.42
CA PHE A 272 -14.89 6.60 -1.73
C PHE A 272 -15.57 5.28 -1.99
N VAL A 273 -16.90 5.31 -1.98
CA VAL A 273 -17.77 4.16 -2.16
C VAL A 273 -18.12 4.00 -3.64
N LEU A 274 -17.76 2.86 -4.21
CA LEU A 274 -18.08 2.43 -5.55
C LEU A 274 -19.40 1.65 -5.52
N LEU A 275 -20.43 2.18 -6.19
CA LEU A 275 -21.74 1.57 -6.30
C LEU A 275 -21.92 0.95 -7.68
N HIS A 276 -22.08 -0.38 -7.71
CA HIS A 276 -22.54 -1.08 -8.92
C HIS A 276 -23.97 -0.61 -9.29
N PRO A 277 -24.33 -0.47 -10.58
CA PRO A 277 -25.68 -0.05 -10.99
C PRO A 277 -26.79 -0.94 -10.43
N ASP A 278 -26.53 -2.24 -10.35
CA ASP A 278 -27.45 -3.23 -9.77
C ASP A 278 -27.27 -3.43 -8.25
N SER A 279 -26.58 -2.51 -7.56
CA SER A 279 -26.44 -2.60 -6.11
C SER A 279 -27.81 -2.55 -5.43
N PRO A 280 -28.08 -3.40 -4.42
CA PRO A 280 -29.37 -3.43 -3.72
C PRO A 280 -29.50 -2.29 -2.69
N ILE A 281 -28.48 -1.44 -2.55
CA ILE A 281 -28.49 -0.34 -1.59
C ILE A 281 -29.40 0.79 -2.08
N ASP A 282 -30.25 1.27 -1.19
CA ASP A 282 -30.97 2.54 -1.36
C ASP A 282 -29.97 3.70 -1.24
N GLU A 283 -29.42 4.11 -2.39
CA GLU A 283 -28.41 5.16 -2.49
C GLU A 283 -28.88 6.48 -1.87
N GLU A 284 -30.15 6.87 -2.08
CA GLU A 284 -30.67 8.13 -1.59
C GLU A 284 -30.86 8.10 -0.07
N ALA A 285 -31.32 6.98 0.49
CA ALA A 285 -31.42 6.81 1.93
C ALA A 285 -30.04 6.81 2.63
N VAL A 286 -29.01 6.22 2.00
CA VAL A 286 -27.68 6.08 2.62
C VAL A 286 -26.80 7.32 2.45
N PHE A 287 -26.81 7.93 1.27
CA PHE A 287 -25.89 9.02 0.93
C PHE A 287 -26.61 10.36 0.68
N GLY A 288 -27.94 10.40 0.77
CA GLY A 288 -28.73 11.59 0.47
C GLY A 288 -28.85 11.87 -1.03
N PRO A 289 -29.45 13.03 -1.38
CA PRO A 289 -29.66 13.41 -2.77
C PRO A 289 -28.33 13.53 -3.51
N ARG A 290 -28.36 13.17 -4.79
CA ARG A 290 -27.16 13.19 -5.61
C ARG A 290 -26.63 14.62 -5.74
N PRO A 291 -25.31 14.83 -5.62
CA PRO A 291 -24.70 16.08 -6.04
C PRO A 291 -25.08 16.32 -7.50
N GLY A 292 -25.68 17.49 -7.78
CA GLY A 292 -26.12 17.86 -9.12
C GLY A 292 -24.94 18.14 -10.04
N VAL A 293 -24.21 17.09 -10.45
CA VAL A 293 -23.24 17.19 -11.53
C VAL A 293 -24.02 16.93 -12.82
N PRO A 294 -24.26 17.94 -13.67
CA PRO A 294 -24.92 17.70 -14.94
C PRO A 294 -24.11 16.69 -15.73
N THR A 295 -24.74 15.59 -16.15
CA THR A 295 -24.15 14.66 -17.13
C THR A 295 -23.72 15.50 -18.33
N PRO A 296 -22.44 15.46 -18.74
CA PRO A 296 -22.00 16.17 -19.94
C PRO A 296 -22.89 15.78 -21.11
N VAL A 297 -23.41 16.78 -21.83
CA VAL A 297 -24.42 16.61 -22.90
C VAL A 297 -23.86 15.84 -24.11
N GLU A 298 -22.53 15.71 -24.21
CA GLU A 298 -21.84 15.08 -25.33
C GLU A 298 -21.07 13.83 -24.90
N ALA A 299 -21.60 12.66 -25.28
CA ALA A 299 -20.92 11.35 -25.34
C ALA A 299 -20.23 10.90 -24.02
N PRO A 300 -19.70 9.66 -23.89
CA PRO A 300 -19.03 9.28 -22.66
C PRO A 300 -17.80 10.17 -22.45
N PHE A 301 -17.78 10.90 -21.33
CA PHE A 301 -16.64 11.71 -20.93
C PHE A 301 -15.51 10.79 -20.44
N ILE A 302 -14.80 10.17 -21.39
CA ILE A 302 -13.64 9.33 -21.10
C ILE A 302 -12.44 10.25 -20.88
N ARG A 303 -12.00 10.33 -19.63
CA ARG A 303 -10.66 10.85 -19.34
C ARG A 303 -9.66 9.72 -19.57
N ASN A 304 -8.98 9.75 -20.72
CA ASN A 304 -7.83 8.89 -20.93
C ASN A 304 -6.77 9.14 -19.86
N PRO A 305 -6.05 8.10 -19.41
CA PRO A 305 -4.88 8.25 -18.55
C PRO A 305 -3.96 9.31 -19.13
N LYS A 306 -3.47 10.21 -18.28
CA LYS A 306 -2.54 11.25 -18.70
C LYS A 306 -1.24 10.56 -19.16
N LYS A 307 -0.95 10.61 -20.46
CA LYS A 307 0.32 10.09 -21.01
C LYS A 307 1.49 10.64 -20.19
N ASN A 308 2.44 9.77 -19.85
CA ASN A 308 3.64 10.11 -19.08
C ASN A 308 3.33 10.80 -17.73
N PHE A 309 2.19 10.48 -17.09
CA PHE A 309 1.84 11.06 -15.79
C PHE A 309 2.95 10.83 -14.76
N MET A 310 3.40 9.59 -14.61
CA MET A 310 4.45 9.24 -13.66
C MET A 310 5.79 9.92 -13.95
N GLN A 311 6.19 9.98 -15.21
CA GLN A 311 7.40 10.71 -15.62
C GLN A 311 7.33 12.19 -15.21
N ARG A 312 6.19 12.85 -15.48
CA ARG A 312 5.94 14.25 -15.07
C ARG A 312 5.88 14.42 -13.56
N LEU A 313 5.18 13.51 -12.85
CA LEU A 313 5.07 13.51 -11.40
C LEU A 313 6.46 13.40 -10.75
N LEU A 314 7.33 12.57 -11.32
CA LEU A 314 8.68 12.34 -10.83
C LEU A 314 9.72 13.36 -11.35
N GLY A 315 9.33 14.29 -12.23
CA GLY A 315 10.22 15.28 -12.82
C GLY A 315 11.23 14.71 -13.83
N ARG A 316 10.96 13.53 -14.39
CA ARG A 316 11.76 12.90 -15.45
C ARG A 316 11.13 13.27 -16.80
N ASN A 317 11.80 14.08 -17.62
CA ASN A 317 11.38 14.40 -19.00
C ASN A 317 12.22 13.60 -20.00
#